data_AF-A0A3R7BNS7-F1
#
_entry.id   AF-A0A3R7BNS7-F1
#
_cell.length_a   1.000
_cell.length_b   1.000
_cell.length_c   1.000
_cell.angle_alpha   90.00
_cell.angle_beta   90.00
_cell.angle_gamma   90.00
#
_symmetry.space_group_name_H-M   'P 1'
#
loop_
_entity.id
_entity.type
_entity.pdbx_description
1 polymer ?
#
loop_
_entity_poly.entity_id
_entity_poly.type
_entity_poly.pdbx_seq_one_letter_code
_entity_poly.pdbx_strand_id
1 'polypeptide(L)' 'MSSLKYENDGMLRKAEVKDGKVRIPLEACAFYQNVRGKIRGSIPVTLACSVGQVHMPESTALLKFWL' A
#
# COMPACT_ATOMS: atom_id res chain seq x y z
N MET A 1 -6.85 -9.36 7.31
CA MET A 1 -6.74 -8.71 5.98
C MET A 1 -6.78 -9.81 4.93
N SER A 2 -7.71 -9.76 3.97
CA SER A 2 -7.81 -10.75 2.89
C SER A 2 -6.95 -10.38 1.69
N SER A 3 -6.78 -9.09 1.41
CA SER A 3 -5.84 -8.59 0.40
C SER A 3 -5.46 -7.13 0.65
N LEU A 4 -4.29 -6.74 0.16
CA LEU A 4 -3.89 -5.34 0.01
C LEU A 4 -3.72 -5.05 -1.48
N LYS A 5 -4.23 -3.92 -1.93
CA LYS A 5 -3.97 -3.36 -3.25
C LYS A 5 -3.25 -2.03 -3.07
N TYR A 6 -2.41 -1.66 -4.04
CA TYR A 6 -1.79 -0.36 -4.13
C TYR A 6 -2.09 0.25 -5.49
N GLU A 7 -2.09 1.57 -5.56
CA GLU A 7 -2.21 2.28 -6.83
C GLU A 7 -0.83 2.38 -7.49
N ASN A 8 -0.78 2.11 -8.79
CA ASN A 8 0.39 2.33 -9.62
C ASN A 8 -0.05 2.64 -11.06
N ASP A 9 0.37 3.79 -11.59
CA ASP A 9 0.00 4.31 -12.90
C ASP A 9 -1.53 4.36 -13.13
N GLY A 10 -2.29 4.79 -12.12
CA GLY A 10 -3.75 4.89 -12.17
C GLY A 10 -4.47 3.54 -12.07
N MET A 11 -3.74 2.43 -11.85
CA MET A 11 -4.31 1.09 -11.76
C MET A 11 -4.11 0.49 -10.36
N LEU A 12 -5.18 -0.08 -9.81
CA LEU A 12 -5.08 -0.83 -8.55
C LEU A 12 -4.46 -2.21 -8.80
N ARG A 13 -3.30 -2.44 -8.20
CA ARG A 13 -2.55 -3.71 -8.28
C ARG A 13 -2.64 -4.43 -6.94
N LYS A 14 -2.93 -5.73 -6.97
CA LYS A 14 -2.88 -6.58 -5.77
C LYS A 14 -1.43 -6.74 -5.34
N ALA A 15 -1.13 -6.44 -4.08
CA ALA A 15 0.19 -6.65 -3.51
C ALA A 15 0.45 -8.14 -3.30
N GLU A 16 1.70 -8.55 -3.56
CA GLU A 16 2.17 -9.88 -3.19
C GLU A 16 2.33 -9.95 -1.67
N VAL A 17 1.89 -11.06 -1.07
CA VAL A 17 2.12 -11.37 0.34
C VAL A 17 2.91 -12.67 0.41
N LYS A 18 4.13 -12.60 0.97
CA LYS A 18 4.99 -13.78 1.20
C LYS A 18 5.60 -13.66 2.60
N ASP A 19 5.61 -14.77 3.33
CA ASP A 19 6.19 -14.83 4.69
C ASP A 19 5.60 -13.77 5.63
N GLY A 20 4.30 -13.48 5.49
CA GLY A 20 3.61 -12.44 6.26
C GLY A 20 3.99 -11.00 5.89
N LYS A 21 4.80 -10.80 4.84
CA LYS A 21 5.25 -9.47 4.38
C LYS A 21 4.58 -9.09 3.07
N VAL A 22 4.06 -7.87 3.04
CA VAL A 22 3.52 -7.24 1.83
C VAL A 22 4.68 -6.69 1.01
N ARG A 23 4.73 -6.99 -0.29
CA ARG A 23 5.70 -6.41 -1.23
C ARG A 23 5.03 -5.39 -2.14
N ILE A 24 5.60 -4.20 -2.15
CA ILE A 24 5.20 -3.08 -3.00
C ILE A 24 6.48 -2.59 -3.70
N PRO A 25 6.49 -2.46 -5.04
CA PRO A 25 7.63 -1.92 -5.76
C PRO A 25 7.90 -0.46 -5.36
N LEU A 26 9.17 -0.07 -5.28
CA LEU A 26 9.54 1.29 -4.86
C LEU A 26 9.06 2.34 -5.86
N GLU A 27 9.04 2.00 -7.14
CA GLU A 27 8.54 2.85 -8.22
C GLU A 27 7.06 3.23 -8.08
N ALA A 28 6.27 2.44 -7.34
CA ALA A 28 4.87 2.76 -7.04
C ALA A 28 4.72 3.74 -5.87
N CYS A 29 5.81 4.08 -5.17
CA CYS A 29 5.79 4.98 -4.02
C CYS A 29 6.16 6.40 -4.44
N ALA A 30 5.45 7.38 -3.90
CA ALA A 30 5.87 8.78 -3.96
C ALA A 30 6.92 9.04 -2.87
N PHE A 31 8.06 9.60 -3.26
CA PHE A 31 9.13 9.95 -2.32
C PHE A 31 9.31 11.46 -2.22
N TYR A 32 9.56 11.91 -0.99
CA TYR A 32 9.95 13.28 -0.68
C TYR A 32 11.22 13.25 0.18
N GLN A 33 12.26 13.94 -0.27
CA GLN A 33 13.47 14.17 0.53
C GLN A 33 13.45 15.60 1.08
N ASN A 34 13.60 15.74 2.39
CA ASN A 34 13.71 17.06 3.01
C ASN A 34 15.13 17.64 2.87
N VAL A 35 15.29 18.93 3.19
CA VAL A 35 16.58 19.65 3.14
C VAL A 35 17.68 19.06 4.04
N ARG A 36 17.31 18.19 4.98
CA ARG A 36 18.24 17.48 5.89
C ARG A 36 18.56 16.06 5.40
N GLY A 37 18.18 15.70 4.18
CA GLY A 37 18.44 14.39 3.59
C GLY A 37 17.53 13.26 4.08
N LYS A 38 16.50 13.53 4.89
CA LYS A 38 15.56 12.47 5.31
C LYS A 38 14.53 12.20 4.21
N ILE A 39 14.36 10.94 3.84
CA ILE A 39 13.43 10.50 2.81
C ILE A 39 12.16 9.94 3.45
N ARG A 40 11.02 10.45 3.01
CA ARG A 40 9.69 9.95 3.37
C ARG A 40 9.05 9.35 2.13
N GLY A 41 8.60 8.10 2.24
CA GLY A 41 7.77 7.43 1.25
C GLY A 41 6.29 7.52 1.59
N SER A 42 5.46 7.55 0.56
CA SER A 42 4.01 7.39 0.72
C SER A 42 3.38 6.68 -0.46
N ILE A 43 2.33 5.89 -0.20
CA ILE A 43 1.56 5.20 -1.22
C ILE A 43 0.10 4.99 -0.78
N PRO A 44 -0.90 5.28 -1.62
CA PRO A 44 -2.29 4.88 -1.36
C PRO A 44 -2.42 3.36 -1.39
N VAL A 45 -3.00 2.79 -0.34
CA VAL A 45 -3.29 1.36 -0.23
C VAL A 45 -4.76 1.13 0.03
N THR A 46 -5.34 0.16 -0.67
CA THR A 46 -6.72 -0.31 -0.46
C THR A 46 -6.65 -1.66 0.22
N LEU A 47 -7.16 -1.71 1.45
CA LEU A 47 -7.23 -2.89 2.28
C LEU A 47 -8.59 -3.53 2.11
N ALA A 48 -8.63 -4.83 1.82
CA ALA A 48 -9.85 -5.61 1.89
C ALA A 48 -9.85 -6.41 3.19
N CYS A 49 -10.92 -6.29 3.97
CA CYS A 49 -11.15 -7.09 5.16
C CYS A 49 -12.26 -8.11 4.86
N SER A 50 -12.10 -9.35 5.32
CA SER A 50 -13.17 -10.33 5.27
C SER A 50 -14.01 -10.20 6.54
N VAL A 51 -15.31 -9.95 6.38
CA VAL A 51 -16.31 -10.04 7.48
C VAL A 51 -17.24 -11.25 7.31
N GLY A 52 -16.84 -12.23 6.47
CA GLY A 52 -17.65 -13.40 6.08
C GLY A 52 -17.77 -13.54 4.55
N GLN A 53 -18.51 -14.55 4.07
CA GLN A 53 -18.70 -14.81 2.63
C GLN A 53 -19.58 -13.78 1.90
N VAL A 54 -20.26 -12.89 2.63
CA VAL A 54 -21.34 -12.05 2.07
C VAL A 54 -20.86 -10.67 1.61
N HIS A 55 -19.85 -10.09 2.26
CA HIS A 55 -19.32 -8.78 1.89
C HIS A 55 -17.85 -8.65 2.29
N MET A 56 -17.04 -8.08 1.41
CA MET A 56 -15.64 -7.78 1.67
C MET A 56 -15.46 -6.26 1.68
N PRO A 57 -15.60 -5.58 2.84
CA PRO A 57 -15.39 -4.15 2.92
C PRO A 57 -13.97 -3.78 2.50
N GLU A 58 -13.87 -2.79 1.61
CA GLU A 58 -12.61 -2.17 1.20
C GLU A 58 -12.45 -0.80 1.86
N SER A 59 -11.24 -0.46 2.28
CA SER A 59 -10.89 0.85 2.83
C SER A 59 -9.57 1.32 2.24
N THR A 60 -9.54 2.56 1.77
CA THR A 60 -8.33 3.18 1.21
C THR A 60 -7.69 4.10 2.25
N ALA A 61 -6.39 3.93 2.46
CA ALA A 61 -5.58 4.75 3.35
C ALA A 61 -4.25 5.13 2.69
N LEU A 62 -3.64 6.22 3.14
CA LEU A 62 -2.30 6.63 2.70
C LEU A 62 -1.25 6.05 3.63
N LEU A 63 -0.51 5.04 3.19
CA LEU A 63 0.62 4.49 3.93
C LEU A 63 1.78 5.49 3.84
N LYS A 64 2.38 5.83 4.97
CA LYS A 64 3.52 6.76 5.10
C LYS A 64 4.64 6.09 5.88
N PHE A 65 5.85 6.14 5.36
CA PHE A 65 7.02 5.49 5.98
C PHE A 65 8.28 6.33 5.79
N TRP A 66 9.30 6.03 6.60
CA TRP A 66 10.64 6.60 6.49
C TRP A 66 11.57 5.56 5.88
N LEU A 67 12.52 6.02 5.07
CA LEU A 67 13.68 5.23 4.62
C LEU A 67 14.91 5.59 5.45
#